data_AF-C6L1L6-F1
#
_entry.id   AF-C6L1L6-F1
#
_cell.length_a   1.000
_cell.length_b   1.000
_cell.length_c   1.000
_cell.angle_alpha   90.00
_cell.angle_beta   90.00
_cell.angle_gamma   90.00
#
_symmetry.space_group_name_H-M   'P 1'
#
loop_
_entity.id
_entity.type
_entity.pdbx_description
1 polymer ?
#
loop_
_entity_poly.entity_id
_entity_poly.type
_entity_poly.pdbx_seq_one_letter_code
_entity_poly.pdbx_strand_id
1 'polypeptide(L)' 'TLKGRLCGSLAIGVYLDPQIVGHLQPWKGKTGKELAENDDFFEALISAPVEKVLRIVVIKEIKGSQY' A
#
# COMPACT_ATOMS: atom_id res chain seq x y z
N THR A 1 -23.69 21.04 11.18
CA THR A 1 -22.44 20.81 10.43
C THR A 1 -22.38 19.35 10.00
N LEU A 2 -22.64 19.05 8.72
CA LEU A 2 -22.67 17.68 8.19
C LEU A 2 -21.24 17.13 8.13
N LYS A 3 -20.97 16.12 8.97
CA LYS A 3 -19.71 15.38 9.02
C LYS A 3 -19.58 14.58 7.73
N GLY A 4 -18.61 14.93 6.89
CA GLY A 4 -18.35 14.25 5.62
C GLY A 4 -18.19 12.75 5.84
N ARG A 5 -19.03 11.96 5.15
CA ARG A 5 -19.00 10.50 5.25
C ARG A 5 -17.87 9.99 4.36
N LEU A 6 -16.69 9.79 4.94
CA LEU A 6 -15.60 9.06 4.28
C LEU A 6 -16.07 7.64 4.01
N CYS A 7 -16.50 7.40 2.79
CA CYS A 7 -16.94 6.10 2.31
C CYS A 7 -15.74 5.40 1.68
N GLY A 8 -14.84 4.87 2.51
CA GLY A 8 -13.78 3.96 2.03
C GLY A 8 -14.44 2.69 1.50
N SER A 9 -14.64 2.62 0.18
CA SER A 9 -15.24 1.48 -0.51
C SER A 9 -14.21 0.39 -0.83
N LEU A 10 -12.92 0.66 -0.63
CA LEU A 10 -11.81 -0.21 -1.01
C LEU A 10 -10.83 -0.38 0.15
N ALA A 11 -10.45 -1.62 0.43
CA ALA A 11 -9.26 -1.96 1.21
C ALA A 11 -8.21 -2.58 0.30
N ILE A 12 -6.96 -2.17 0.50
CA ILE A 12 -5.81 -2.68 -0.24
C ILE A 12 -4.87 -3.29 0.79
N GLY A 13 -4.61 -4.59 0.66
CA GLY A 13 -3.55 -5.29 1.38
C GLY A 13 -2.38 -5.54 0.44
N VAL A 14 -1.18 -5.16 0.87
CA VAL A 14 0.06 -5.44 0.14
C VAL A 14 0.83 -6.48 0.93
N TYR A 15 1.12 -7.62 0.31
CA TYR A 15 1.93 -8.68 0.88
C TYR A 15 3.24 -8.75 0.09
N LEU A 16 4.35 -8.75 0.81
CA LEU A 16 5.70 -8.75 0.27
C LEU A 16 6.41 -9.99 0.79
N ASP A 17 7.20 -10.63 -0.07
CA ASP A 17 8.07 -11.72 0.37
C ASP A 17 9.15 -11.17 1.33
N PRO A 18 9.43 -11.84 2.48
CA PRO A 18 10.45 -11.41 3.43
C PRO A 18 11.86 -11.24 2.82
N GLN A 19 12.17 -11.90 1.70
CA GLN A 19 13.43 -11.75 0.98
C GLN A 19 13.65 -10.31 0.48
N ILE A 20 12.60 -9.48 0.35
CA ILE A 20 12.72 -8.08 -0.03
C ILE A 20 13.57 -7.26 0.95
N VAL A 21 13.64 -7.68 2.22
CA VAL A 21 14.48 -7.04 3.24
C VAL A 21 15.96 -7.10 2.85
N GLY A 22 16.39 -8.12 2.10
CA GLY A 22 17.74 -8.22 1.55
C GLY A 22 18.03 -7.15 0.48
N HIS A 23 17.03 -6.74 -0.30
CA HIS A 23 17.17 -5.68 -1.30
C HIS A 23 17.07 -4.28 -0.70
N LEU A 24 16.38 -4.15 0.44
CA LEU A 24 16.16 -2.88 1.14
C LEU A 24 17.16 -2.60 2.27
N GLN A 25 18.31 -3.29 2.31
CA GLN A 25 19.34 -3.06 3.33
C GLN A 25 19.76 -1.58 3.51
N PRO A 26 19.87 -0.74 2.46
CA PRO A 26 20.20 0.69 2.62
C PRO A 26 19.18 1.49 3.44
N TRP A 27 17.97 0.96 3.60
CA TRP A 27 16.85 1.58 4.29
C TRP A 27 16.68 1.09 5.72
N LYS A 28 17.53 0.13 6.14
CA LYS A 28 17.53 -0.43 7.49
C LYS A 28 17.92 0.64 8.52
N GLY A 29 17.10 0.78 9.56
CA GLY A 29 17.33 1.74 10.65
C GLY A 29 16.67 3.10 10.47
N LYS A 30 16.07 3.38 9.29
CA LYS A 30 15.20 4.55 9.12
C LYS A 30 13.86 4.34 9.80
N THR A 31 13.27 5.41 10.30
CA THR A 31 11.94 5.37 10.91
C THR A 31 10.87 5.21 9.84
N GLY A 32 9.72 4.64 10.22
CA GLY A 32 8.60 4.44 9.28
C GLY A 32 8.11 5.75 8.64
N LYS A 33 8.25 6.88 9.33
CA LYS A 33 7.89 8.20 8.79
C LYS A 33 8.85 8.64 7.68
N GLU A 34 10.15 8.48 7.89
CA GLU A 34 11.16 8.83 6.88
C GLU A 34 11.04 7.96 5.63
N LEU A 35 10.66 6.68 5.78
CA LEU A 35 10.40 5.80 4.64
C LEU A 35 9.13 6.19 3.89
N ALA A 36 8.09 6.62 4.60
CA ALA A 36 6.82 7.02 3.98
C ALA A 36 6.92 8.32 3.17
N GLU A 37 7.88 9.19 3.51
CA GLU A 37 8.13 10.46 2.81
C GLU A 37 9.23 10.33 1.72
N ASN A 38 9.77 9.12 1.50
CA ASN A 38 10.88 8.90 0.58
C ASN A 38 10.43 8.11 -0.67
N ASP A 39 10.36 8.79 -1.81
CA ASP A 39 9.94 8.17 -3.08
C ASP A 39 10.95 7.14 -3.59
N ASP A 40 12.26 7.36 -3.41
CA ASP A 40 13.32 6.44 -3.84
C ASP A 40 13.20 5.07 -3.13
N PHE A 41 12.71 5.05 -1.89
CA PHE A 41 12.42 3.82 -1.16
C PHE A 41 11.33 3.00 -1.89
N PHE A 42 10.25 3.67 -2.33
CA PHE A 42 9.19 3.00 -3.06
C PHE A 42 9.64 2.57 -4.45
N GLU A 43 10.49 3.33 -5.14
CA GLU A 43 11.09 2.90 -6.40
C GLU A 43 11.95 1.64 -6.22
N ALA A 44 12.80 1.60 -5.18
CA ALA A 44 13.58 0.42 -4.86
C ALA A 44 12.69 -0.78 -4.48
N LEU A 45 11.60 -0.53 -3.74
CA LEU A 45 10.60 -1.54 -3.38
C LEU A 45 9.91 -2.11 -4.62
N ILE A 46 9.55 -1.27 -5.60
CA ILE A 46 8.88 -1.66 -6.84
C ILE A 46 9.85 -2.36 -7.81
N SER A 47 11.11 -1.93 -7.85
CA SER A 47 12.15 -2.49 -8.71
C SER A 47 12.71 -3.83 -8.22
N ALA A 48 12.60 -4.14 -6.91
CA ALA A 48 13.10 -5.39 -6.34
C ALA A 48 12.49 -6.62 -7.05
N PRO A 49 13.32 -7.59 -7.50
CA PRO A 49 12.89 -8.77 -8.27
C PRO A 49 12.33 -9.87 -7.37
N VAL A 50 11.36 -9.53 -6.53
CA VAL A 50 10.71 -10.42 -5.58
C VAL A 50 9.21 -10.42 -5.81
N GLU A 51 8.55 -11.52 -5.44
CA GLU A 51 7.10 -11.66 -5.61
C GLU A 51 6.34 -10.68 -4.71
N LYS A 52 5.32 -10.04 -5.28
CA LYS A 52 4.50 -9.02 -4.63
C LYS A 52 3.04 -9.37 -4.89
N VAL A 53 2.27 -9.55 -3.83
CA VAL A 53 0.85 -9.88 -3.93
C VAL A 53 0.02 -8.71 -3.45
N LEU A 54 -0.80 -8.17 -4.35
CA LEU A 54 -1.75 -7.11 -4.03
C LEU A 54 -3.14 -7.73 -3.89
N ARG A 55 -3.72 -7.61 -2.69
CA ARG A 55 -5.09 -8.03 -2.42
C ARG A 55 -5.98 -6.81 -2.32
N ILE A 56 -6.80 -6.62 -3.34
CA ILE A 56 -7.78 -5.54 -3.39
C ILE A 56 -9.14 -6.10 -2.99
N VAL A 57 -9.72 -5.59 -1.91
CA VAL A 57 -11.04 -5.99 -1.41
C VAL A 57 -11.98 -4.80 -1.48
N VAL A 58 -13.06 -4.93 -2.24
CA VAL A 58 -14.13 -3.93 -2.27
C VAL A 58 -15.03 -4.18 -1.06
N ILE A 59 -14.99 -3.29 -0.07
CA ILE A 59 -15.72 -3.43 1.21
C ILE A 59 -17.16 -2.96 1.07
N LYS A 60 -17.44 -2.06 0.13
CA LYS A 60 -18.79 -1.56 -0.08
C LYS A 60 -19.24 -1.86 -1.50
N GLU A 61 -20.27 -2.69 -1.61
CA GLU A 61 -20.99 -2.88 -2.87
C GLU A 61 -21.37 -1.49 -3.42
N ILE A 62 -21.02 -1.25 -4.69
CA ILE A 62 -21.62 -0.17 -5.45
C ILE A 62 -23.09 -0.58 -5.56
N LYS A 63 -23.97 0.00 -4.74
CA LYS A 63 -25.41 -0.17 -4.96
C LYS A 63 -25.69 0.40 -6.35
N GLY A 64 -25.88 -0.50 -7.31
CA GLY A 64 -26.34 -0.19 -8.65
C GLY A 64 -27.77 0.34 -8.54
N SER A 65 -27.90 1.64 -8.32
CA SER A 65 -29.16 2.36 -8.48
C SER A 65 -28.83 3.74 -9.01
N GLN A 66 -28.28 3.78 -10.23
CA GLN A 66 -28.44 4.93 -11.09
C GLN A 66 -28.41 4.47 -12.56
N TYR A 67 -29.58 4.08 -13.03
CA TYR A 67 -30.05 4.24 -14.41
C TYR A 67 -31.45 4.86 -14.31
#